data_AF-A0A971VW02-F1
#
_entry.id   AF-A0A971VW02-F1
#
_cell.length_a   1.000
_cell.length_b   1.000
_cell.length_c   1.000
_cell.angle_alpha   90.00
_cell.angle_beta   90.00
_cell.angle_gamma   90.00
#
_symmetry.space_group_name_H-M   'P 1'
#
loop_
_entity.id
_entity.type
_entity.pdbx_description
1 polymer ?
#
loop_
_entity_poly.entity_id
_entity_poly.type
_entity_poly.pdbx_seq_one_letter_code
_entity_poly.pdbx_strand_id
1 'polypeptide(L)' 'MHKNEKKYKHLTLDDRIEIQECLAKGMTFKAIARRIGKDPTTISKEVKAHLQRHTNSFVKTEVP' A
#
# COMPACT_ATOMS: atom_id res chain seq x y z
N MET A 1 24.44 -0.80 9.91
CA MET A 1 23.40 0.24 10.06
C MET A 1 22.66 0.38 8.74
N HIS A 2 21.39 -0.04 8.65
CA HIS A 2 20.59 0.16 7.44
C HIS A 2 20.16 1.64 7.38
N LYS A 3 20.87 2.46 6.58
CA LYS A 3 20.54 3.86 6.39
C LYS A 3 19.15 3.97 5.76
N ASN A 4 18.21 4.58 6.47
CA ASN A 4 16.87 4.85 5.96
C ASN A 4 16.89 6.18 5.18
N GLU A 5 17.51 6.20 4.01
CA GLU A 5 17.69 7.41 3.17
C GLU A 5 16.37 7.93 2.56
N LYS A 6 15.28 7.17 2.74
CA LYS A 6 13.92 7.51 2.32
C LYS A 6 13.03 7.97 3.48
N LYS A 7 13.57 8.20 4.69
CA LYS A 7 12.84 8.74 5.83
C LYS A 7 12.33 10.15 5.52
N TYR A 8 11.05 10.43 5.78
CA TYR A 8 10.34 11.69 5.46
C TYR A 8 10.13 12.02 3.98
N LYS A 9 10.58 11.16 3.06
CA LYS A 9 10.25 11.32 1.63
C LYS A 9 8.86 10.71 1.37
N HIS A 10 8.06 11.40 0.56
CA HIS A 10 6.82 10.82 0.02
C HIS A 10 7.13 9.57 -0.82
N LEU A 11 6.11 8.73 -1.05
CA LEU A 11 6.23 7.66 -2.03
C LEU A 11 6.34 8.28 -3.42
N THR A 12 7.28 7.78 -4.23
CA THR A 12 7.33 8.10 -5.65
C THR A 12 6.28 7.28 -6.42
N LEU A 13 6.02 7.66 -7.67
CA LEU A 13 5.17 6.85 -8.55
C LEU A 13 5.70 5.43 -8.72
N ASP A 14 7.03 5.28 -8.82
CA ASP A 14 7.69 3.98 -8.92
C ASP A 14 7.47 3.14 -7.65
N ASP A 15 7.62 3.73 -6.45
CA ASP A 15 7.31 3.05 -5.19
C ASP A 15 5.85 2.56 -5.16
N ARG A 16 4.90 3.31 -5.75
CA ARG A 16 3.47 2.93 -5.82
C ARG A 16 3.23 1.76 -6.76
N ILE A 17 3.85 1.78 -7.94
CA ILE A 17 3.78 0.69 -8.93
C ILE A 17 4.33 -0.59 -8.30
N GLU A 18 5.47 -0.51 -7.61
CA GLU A 18 6.07 -1.69 -6.99
C GLU A 18 5.21 -2.22 -5.82
N ILE A 19 4.54 -1.37 -5.04
CA ILE A 19 3.53 -1.81 -4.06
C ILE A 19 2.41 -2.58 -4.75
N GLN A 20 1.84 -2.05 -5.84
CA GLN A 20 0.74 -2.70 -6.56
C GLN A 20 1.15 -4.07 -7.10
N GLU A 21 2.32 -4.17 -7.74
CA GLU A 21 2.83 -5.45 -8.24
C GLU A 21 3.07 -6.46 -7.11
N CYS A 22 3.67 -6.03 -6.00
CA CYS A 22 3.93 -6.93 -4.89
C CYS A 22 2.64 -7.42 -4.23
N LEU A 23 1.60 -6.58 -4.16
CA LEU A 23 0.28 -6.98 -3.68
C LEU A 23 -0.40 -7.96 -4.63
N ALA A 24 -0.29 -7.74 -5.94
CA ALA A 24 -0.78 -8.69 -6.94
C ALA A 24 -0.09 -10.07 -6.82
N LYS A 25 1.19 -10.08 -6.40
CA LYS A 25 1.97 -11.29 -6.10
C LYS A 25 1.66 -11.89 -4.70
N GLY A 26 0.72 -11.31 -3.95
CA GLY A 26 0.33 -11.81 -2.61
C GLY A 26 1.37 -11.57 -1.51
N MET A 27 2.31 -10.63 -1.71
CA MET A 27 3.36 -10.35 -0.72
C MET A 27 2.81 -9.64 0.52
N THR A 28 3.36 -9.96 1.69
CA THR A 28 3.00 -9.28 2.94
C THR A 28 3.56 -7.85 2.99
N PHE A 29 2.86 -6.93 3.66
CA PHE A 29 3.31 -5.53 3.80
C PHE A 29 4.74 -5.40 4.36
N LYS A 30 5.15 -6.29 5.27
CA LYS A 30 6.53 -6.33 5.80
C LYS A 30 7.55 -6.68 4.71
N ALA A 31 7.23 -7.59 3.79
CA ALA A 31 8.12 -7.94 2.69
C ALA A 31 8.24 -6.79 1.68
N ILE A 32 7.11 -6.15 1.34
CA ILE A 32 7.08 -4.98 0.44
C ILE A 32 7.86 -3.81 1.05
N ALA A 33 7.67 -3.55 2.35
CA ALA A 33 8.39 -2.53 3.11
C ALA A 33 9.92 -2.72 3.05
N ARG A 34 10.40 -3.95 3.19
CA ARG A 34 11.83 -4.28 3.07
C ARG A 34 12.36 -4.06 1.66
N ARG A 35 11.56 -4.33 0.63
CA ARG A 35 11.96 -4.16 -0.78
C ARG A 35 12.09 -2.69 -1.16
N ILE A 36 11.09 -1.89 -0.80
CA ILE A 36 11.01 -0.46 -1.17
C ILE A 36 11.85 0.42 -0.22
N GLY A 37 12.17 -0.09 0.97
CA GLY A 37 12.85 0.66 2.03
C GLY A 37 11.94 1.67 2.71
N LYS A 38 10.66 1.33 2.88
CA LYS A 38 9.64 2.19 3.51
C LYS A 38 9.01 1.48 4.71
N ASP A 39 8.37 2.26 5.57
CA ASP A 39 7.68 1.69 6.73
C ASP A 39 6.42 0.93 6.29
N PRO A 40 6.15 -0.28 6.82
CA PRO A 40 4.96 -1.05 6.47
C PRO A 40 3.65 -0.31 6.79
N THR A 41 3.64 0.61 7.77
CA THR A 41 2.47 1.46 8.04
C THR A 41 2.25 2.51 6.94
N THR A 42 3.32 3.02 6.33
CA THR A 42 3.22 3.91 5.15
C THR A 42 2.59 3.16 3.98
N ILE A 43 3.05 1.93 3.71
CA ILE A 43 2.47 1.09 2.67
C ILE A 43 1.00 0.79 2.96
N SER A 44 0.64 0.45 4.21
CA SER A 44 -0.76 0.21 4.56
C SER A 44 -1.65 1.43 4.34
N LYS A 45 -1.17 2.63 4.66
CA LYS A 45 -1.90 3.90 4.43
C LYS A 45 -2.10 4.15 2.94
N GLU A 46 -1.06 3.98 2.14
CA GLU A 46 -1.14 4.12 0.68
C GLU A 46 -2.18 3.17 0.10
N VAL A 47 -2.11 1.88 0.47
CA VAL A 47 -3.05 0.87 0.01
C VAL A 47 -4.47 1.21 0.43
N LYS A 48 -4.72 1.57 1.69
CA LYS A 48 -6.06 1.95 2.17
C LYS A 48 -6.61 3.20 1.46
N ALA A 49 -5.77 4.18 1.15
CA ALA A 49 -6.18 5.41 0.48
C ALA A 49 -6.52 5.18 -1.01
N HIS A 50 -5.81 4.27 -1.67
CA HIS A 50 -5.94 4.01 -3.10
C HIS A 50 -6.71 2.73 -3.45
N LEU A 51 -7.11 1.93 -2.46
CA LEU A 51 -7.98 0.78 -2.66
C LEU A 51 -9.37 1.28 -3.03
N GLN A 52 -9.68 1.26 -4.33
CA GLN A 52 -11.05 1.45 -4.78
C GLN A 52 -11.90 0.29 -4.28
N ARG A 53 -12.70 0.56 -3.24
CA ARG A 53 -13.78 -0.32 -2.85
C ARG A 53 -14.79 -0.28 -3.99
N HIS A 54 -14.82 -1.33 -4.79
CA HIS A 54 -15.92 -1.58 -5.71
C HIS A 54 -17.15 -1.90 -4.87
N THR A 55 -17.83 -0.86 -4.37
CA THR A 55 -19.16 -1.02 -3.81
C THR A 55 -20.09 -1.16 -5.00
N ASN A 56 -20.67 -2.34 -5.19
CA ASN A 56 -21.73 -2.51 -6.17
C ASN A 56 -22.86 -1.54 -5.81
N SER A 57 -23.12 -0.55 -6.66
CA SER A 57 -24.14 0.49 -6.45
C SER A 57 -25.57 -0.07 -6.31
N PHE A 58 -25.75 -1.36 -6.59
CA PHE A 58 -27.02 -2.07 -6.58
C PHE A 58 -27.35 -2.75 -5.22
N VAL A 59 -26.35 -3.08 -4.41
CA VAL A 59 -26.58 -3.62 -3.06
C VAL A 59 -26.49 -2.49 -2.05
N LYS A 60 -27.61 -1.80 -1.81
CA LYS A 60 -27.80 -1.02 -0.59
C LYS A 60 -27.82 -1.99 0.57
N THR A 61 -26.66 -2.28 1.17
CA THR A 61 -26.65 -2.88 2.50
C THR A 61 -27.01 -1.77 3.47
N GLU A 62 -28.32 -1.63 3.75
CA GLU A 62 -28.80 -0.92 4.93
C GLU A 62 -28.18 -1.63 6.13
N VAL A 63 -27.25 -0.95 6.80
CA VAL A 63 -26.60 -1.46 8.00
C VAL A 63 -27.64 -1.36 9.14
N PRO A 64 -27.83 -2.41 9.97
CA PRO A 64 -28.78 -2.40 11.09
C PRO A 64 -28.52 -1.27 12.10
#